data_AF-A0A493TPA5-F1
#
_entry.id   AF-A0A493TPA5-F1
#
_cell.length_a   1.000
_cell.length_b   1.000
_cell.length_c   1.000
_cell.angle_alpha   90.00
_cell.angle_beta   90.00
_cell.angle_gamma   90.00
#
_symmetry.space_group_name_H-M   'P 1'
#
loop_
_entity.id
_entity.type
_entity.pdbx_description
1 polymer ?
#
loop_
_entity_poly.entity_id
_entity_poly.type
_entity_poly.pdbx_seq_one_letter_code
_entity_poly.pdbx_strand_id
1 'polypeptide(L)'
;MSKDGHQVAVLTAELTIVQRANVIQRFRDGKEKVLITTNVCARGIDVAQVTIVVNFSLPVNQEKQLDFETYLHRIGRTGRFGKKGIVFNMVERQTTYLMHSIEEHFREYPCAQLCDAAKS
;
A
#
# COMPACT_ATOMS: atom_id res chain seq x y z
N MET A 1 -6.00 12.34 17.08
CA MET A 1 -7.26 11.75 16.56
C MET A 1 -7.70 12.55 15.36
N SER A 2 -8.13 11.89 14.29
CA SER A 2 -8.78 12.52 13.15
C SER A 2 -10.20 13.00 13.52
N LYS A 3 -10.86 13.75 12.63
CA LYS A 3 -12.23 14.28 12.84
C LYS A 3 -13.26 13.19 13.19
N ASP A 4 -13.09 11.98 12.67
CA ASP A 4 -13.99 10.84 12.88
C ASP A 4 -13.54 9.95 14.07
N GLY A 5 -12.58 10.41 14.86
CA GLY A 5 -12.10 9.70 16.05
C GLY A 5 -11.11 8.57 15.77
N HIS A 6 -10.73 8.34 14.52
CA HIS A 6 -9.73 7.31 14.17
C HIS A 6 -8.30 7.76 14.54
N GLN A 7 -7.53 6.82 15.08
CA GLN A 7 -6.08 6.95 15.29
C GLN A 7 -5.36 6.71 13.96
N VAL A 8 -4.96 7.81 13.34
CA VAL A 8 -4.39 7.86 12.00
C VAL A 8 -3.05 8.57 12.08
N ALA A 9 -2.03 7.92 11.55
CA ALA A 9 -0.73 8.52 11.30
C ALA A 9 -0.55 8.86 9.82
N VAL A 10 0.19 9.94 9.58
CA VAL A 10 0.53 10.41 8.23
C VAL A 10 2.05 10.36 8.07
N LEU A 11 2.51 9.80 6.96
CA LEU A 11 3.91 9.69 6.59
C LEU A 11 4.13 10.27 5.19
N THR A 12 4.70 11.47 5.13
CA THR A 12 4.97 12.21 3.89
C THR A 12 6.45 12.58 3.79
N ALA A 13 6.87 13.01 2.59
CA ALA A 13 8.25 13.39 2.33
C ALA A 13 8.70 14.66 3.07
N GLU A 14 7.76 15.46 3.56
CA GLU A 14 7.99 16.69 4.33
C GLU A 14 8.48 16.41 5.75
N LEU A 15 8.27 15.19 6.27
CA LEU A 15 8.71 14.82 7.59
C LEU A 15 10.22 14.56 7.62
N THR A 16 10.88 15.07 8.66
CA THR A 16 12.28 14.75 8.94
C THR A 16 12.48 13.26 9.19
N ILE A 17 13.70 12.75 9.02
CA ILE A 17 14.03 11.33 9.24
C ILE A 17 13.62 10.88 10.65
N VAL A 18 13.85 11.72 11.67
CA VAL A 18 13.47 11.43 13.07
C VAL A 18 11.95 11.34 13.23
N GLN A 19 11.20 12.27 12.63
CA GLN A 19 9.73 12.22 12.66
C GLN A 19 9.19 10.99 11.95
N ARG A 20 9.78 10.61 10.80
CA ARG A 20 9.40 9.39 10.06
C ARG A 20 9.62 8.14 10.90
N ALA A 21 10.79 8.02 11.55
CA ALA A 21 11.09 6.90 12.43
C ALA A 21 10.09 6.80 13.59
N ASN A 22 9.75 7.93 14.23
CA ASN A 22 8.76 7.97 15.31
C ASN A 22 7.36 7.53 14.86
N VAL A 23 6.90 8.00 13.70
CA VAL A 23 5.60 7.60 13.12
C VAL A 23 5.57 6.09 12.83
N ILE A 24 6.62 5.58 12.19
CA ILE A 24 6.74 4.14 11.88
C ILE A 24 6.75 3.32 13.17
N GLN A 25 7.47 3.77 14.21
CA GLN A 25 7.53 3.07 15.48
C GLN A 25 6.15 3.03 16.17
N ARG A 26 5.42 4.15 16.21
CA ARG A 26 4.05 4.16 16.79
C ARG A 26 3.10 3.22 16.04
N PHE A 27 3.22 3.16 14.71
CA PHE A 27 2.42 2.24 13.90
C PHE A 27 2.82 0.77 14.14
N ARG A 28 4.12 0.47 14.32
CA ARG A 28 4.59 -0.87 14.73
C ARG A 28 4.11 -1.28 16.11
N ASP A 29 4.10 -0.35 17.06
CA ASP A 29 3.60 -0.56 18.41
C ASP A 29 2.07 -0.74 18.47
N GLY A 30 1.35 -0.53 17.36
CA GLY A 30 -0.11 -0.60 17.29
C GLY A 30 -0.83 0.60 17.93
N LYS A 31 -0.09 1.67 18.27
CA LYS A 31 -0.65 2.92 18.80
C LYS A 31 -1.43 3.70 17.76
N GLU A 32 -1.16 3.43 16.48
CA GLU A 32 -1.86 3.98 15.33
C GLU A 32 -2.39 2.79 14.53
N LYS A 33 -3.69 2.76 14.24
CA LYS A 33 -4.31 1.64 13.50
C LYS A 33 -4.27 1.85 11.99
N VAL A 34 -4.15 3.10 11.56
CA VAL A 34 -4.16 3.50 10.15
C VAL A 34 -2.92 4.32 9.86
N LEU A 35 -2.21 3.99 8.78
CA LEU A 35 -1.08 4.75 8.27
C LEU A 35 -1.37 5.21 6.84
N ILE A 36 -1.37 6.52 6.63
CA ILE A 36 -1.48 7.13 5.31
C ILE A 36 -0.07 7.50 4.84
N THR A 37 0.33 7.05 3.65
CA THR A 37 1.68 7.30 3.12
C THR A 37 1.69 7.44 1.60
N THR A 38 2.72 8.10 1.07
CA THR A 38 3.05 8.12 -0.36
C THR A 38 4.08 7.04 -0.71
N ASN A 39 4.26 6.76 -2.01
CA ASN A 39 5.23 5.76 -2.52
C ASN A 39 6.65 5.97 -1.99
N VAL A 40 7.10 7.23 -1.97
CA VAL A 40 8.46 7.61 -1.54
C VAL A 40 8.70 7.22 -0.08
N CYS A 41 7.65 7.27 0.74
CA CYS A 41 7.78 7.00 2.17
C CYS A 41 7.43 5.57 2.58
N ALA A 42 6.75 4.81 1.71
CA ALA A 42 6.30 3.45 1.99
C ALA A 42 7.39 2.38 1.81
N ARG A 43 8.44 2.66 1.03
CA ARG A 43 9.56 1.73 0.86
C ARG A 43 10.29 1.53 2.19
N GLY A 44 10.55 0.26 2.55
CA GLY A 44 11.19 -0.09 3.81
C GLY A 44 10.26 -0.16 5.04
N ILE A 45 8.96 0.11 4.88
CA ILE A 45 7.98 -0.14 5.94
C ILE A 45 7.70 -1.64 5.99
N ASP A 46 8.49 -2.35 6.78
CA ASP A 46 8.22 -3.71 7.20
C ASP A 46 7.43 -3.69 8.52
N VAL A 47 6.15 -4.03 8.42
CA VAL A 47 5.22 -4.13 9.55
C VAL A 47 4.40 -5.40 9.36
N ALA A 48 4.77 -6.48 10.06
CA ALA A 48 4.18 -7.81 9.89
C ALA A 48 2.67 -7.90 10.18
N GLN A 49 2.10 -6.90 10.85
CA GLN A 49 0.69 -6.86 11.26
C GLN A 49 -0.27 -6.22 10.24
N VAL A 50 0.21 -5.80 9.06
CA VAL A 50 -0.66 -5.18 8.05
C VAL A 50 -1.56 -6.22 7.37
N THR A 51 -2.86 -6.13 7.63
CA THR A 51 -3.90 -7.04 7.07
C THR A 51 -4.62 -6.46 5.86
N ILE A 52 -4.60 -5.14 5.70
CA ILE A 52 -5.33 -4.43 4.65
C ILE A 52 -4.43 -3.37 4.02
N VAL A 53 -4.43 -3.32 2.69
CA VAL A 53 -3.83 -2.23 1.90
C VAL A 53 -4.95 -1.54 1.13
N VAL A 54 -4.98 -0.21 1.18
CA VAL A 54 -5.93 0.61 0.41
C VAL A 54 -5.16 1.52 -0.53
N ASN A 55 -5.29 1.29 -1.83
CA ASN A 55 -4.82 2.20 -2.86
C ASN A 55 -5.87 3.27 -3.09
N PHE A 56 -5.67 4.45 -2.51
CA PHE A 56 -6.54 5.60 -2.76
C PHE A 56 -6.46 6.10 -4.21
N SER A 57 -5.29 5.93 -4.83
CA SER A 57 -5.06 6.10 -6.27
C SER A 57 -4.13 5.01 -6.77
N LEU A 58 -4.36 4.54 -8.00
CA LEU A 58 -3.47 3.58 -8.65
C LEU A 58 -2.11 4.23 -8.95
N PRO A 59 -1.00 3.48 -8.82
CA PRO A 59 0.32 4.01 -9.14
C PRO A 59 0.46 4.13 -10.66
N VAL A 60 0.64 5.35 -11.13
CA VAL A 60 0.90 5.66 -12.53
C VAL A 60 2.21 6.41 -12.68
N ASN A 61 2.89 6.20 -13.79
CA ASN A 61 4.10 6.93 -14.16
C ASN A 61 3.76 8.31 -14.76
N GLN A 62 4.78 9.06 -15.19
CA GLN A 62 4.61 10.39 -15.78
C GLN A 62 3.78 10.37 -17.08
N GLU A 63 3.78 9.24 -17.79
CA GLU A 63 3.05 9.00 -19.04
C GLU A 63 1.62 8.48 -18.79
N LYS A 64 1.16 8.48 -17.53
CA LYS A 64 -0.15 7.96 -17.09
C LYS A 64 -0.36 6.47 -17.38
N GLN A 65 0.72 5.73 -17.59
CA GLN A 65 0.70 4.28 -17.65
C GLN A 65 0.84 3.71 -16.25
N LEU A 66 0.29 2.53 -16.03
CA LEU A 66 0.37 1.88 -14.73
C LEU A 66 1.80 1.45 -14.42
N ASP A 67 2.24 1.73 -13.20
CA ASP A 67 3.49 1.21 -12.64
C ASP A 67 3.20 -0.10 -11.87
N PHE A 68 3.35 -1.23 -12.58
CA PHE A 68 3.11 -2.57 -12.05
C PHE A 68 4.04 -2.92 -10.88
N GLU A 69 5.30 -2.49 -10.92
CA GLU A 69 6.28 -2.75 -9.86
C GLU A 69 5.89 -2.02 -8.57
N THR A 70 5.52 -0.75 -8.67
CA THR A 70 5.02 0.00 -7.52
C THR A 70 3.72 -0.58 -6.99
N TYR A 71 2.79 -0.99 -7.87
CA TYR A 71 1.55 -1.65 -7.45
C TYR A 71 1.84 -2.91 -6.65
N LEU A 72 2.72 -3.77 -7.17
CA LEU A 72 3.16 -5.01 -6.55
C LEU A 72 3.77 -4.75 -5.17
N HIS A 73 4.70 -3.79 -5.06
CA HIS A 73 5.32 -3.40 -3.79
C HIS A 73 4.34 -2.83 -2.74
N ARG A 74 3.25 -2.20 -3.17
CA ARG A 74 2.20 -1.72 -2.27
C ARG A 74 1.39 -2.88 -1.72
N ILE A 75 0.91 -3.79 -2.58
CA ILE A 75 0.09 -4.93 -2.13
C ILE A 75 0.91 -5.94 -1.32
N GLY A 76 2.21 -6.06 -1.58
CA GLY A 76 3.13 -6.89 -0.80
C GLY A 76 3.32 -6.45 0.66
N ARG A 77 2.74 -5.31 1.08
CA ARG A 77 2.71 -4.90 2.49
C ARG A 77 1.77 -5.76 3.33
N THR A 78 0.80 -6.44 2.71
CA THR A 78 -0.09 -7.38 3.38
C THR A 78 0.19 -8.84 2.96
N GLY A 79 -0.55 -9.79 3.54
CA GLY A 79 -0.48 -11.19 3.14
C GLY A 79 0.84 -11.89 3.51
N ARG A 80 1.55 -11.44 4.56
CA ARG A 80 2.86 -11.97 4.95
C ARG A 80 2.75 -13.20 5.87
N PHE A 81 3.75 -14.08 5.80
CA PHE A 81 3.85 -15.31 6.63
C PHE A 81 2.62 -16.23 6.50
N GLY A 82 2.10 -16.42 5.28
CA GLY A 82 0.94 -17.27 5.02
C GLY A 82 -0.39 -16.71 5.54
N LYS A 83 -0.41 -15.49 6.08
CA LYS A 83 -1.65 -14.82 6.46
C LYS A 83 -2.35 -14.29 5.22
N LYS A 84 -3.69 -14.25 5.26
CA LYS A 84 -4.50 -13.61 4.22
C LYS A 84 -4.38 -12.08 4.36
N GLY A 85 -4.25 -11.40 3.23
CA GLY A 85 -4.31 -9.94 3.13
C GLY A 85 -5.46 -9.52 2.22
N ILE A 86 -5.99 -8.32 2.43
CA ILE A 86 -7.04 -7.73 1.58
C ILE A 86 -6.50 -6.45 0.94
N VAL A 87 -6.77 -6.28 -0.34
CA VAL A 87 -6.40 -5.07 -1.08
C VAL A 87 -7.66 -4.42 -1.63
N PHE A 88 -7.81 -3.12 -1.39
CA PHE A 88 -8.83 -2.29 -2.00
C PHE A 88 -8.19 -1.28 -2.95
N ASN A 89 -8.70 -1.21 -4.17
CA ASN A 89 -8.31 -0.20 -5.15
C ASN A 89 -9.48 0.77 -5.35
N MET A 90 -9.26 2.03 -5.00
CA MET A 90 -10.20 3.09 -5.36
C MET A 90 -9.89 3.53 -6.79
N VAL A 91 -10.91 3.47 -7.63
CA VAL A 91 -10.82 3.80 -9.05
C VAL A 91 -11.92 4.76 -9.43
N GLU A 92 -11.58 5.70 -10.30
CA GLU A 92 -12.53 6.59 -10.91
C GLU A 92 -13.06 5.96 -12.21
N ARG A 93 -14.24 6.39 -12.65
CA ARG A 93 -14.86 5.90 -13.89
C ARG A 93 -13.92 6.02 -15.10
N GLN A 94 -13.11 7.08 -15.15
CA GLN A 94 -12.20 7.34 -16.25
C GLN A 94 -10.95 6.45 -16.23
N THR A 95 -10.59 5.90 -15.06
CA THR A 95 -9.37 5.08 -14.85
C THR A 95 -9.67 3.60 -14.71
N THR A 96 -10.90 3.17 -14.98
CA THR A 96 -11.31 1.76 -14.88
C THR A 96 -10.50 0.85 -15.81
N TYR A 97 -10.04 1.34 -16.97
CA TYR A 97 -9.19 0.59 -17.88
C TYR A 97 -7.85 0.15 -17.24
N LEU A 98 -7.32 0.93 -16.28
CA LEU A 98 -6.09 0.58 -15.57
C LEU A 98 -6.25 -0.68 -14.71
N MET A 99 -7.46 -0.92 -14.17
CA MET A 99 -7.71 -2.17 -13.44
C MET A 99 -7.71 -3.38 -14.36
N HIS A 100 -8.28 -3.26 -15.56
CA HIS A 100 -8.18 -4.34 -16.54
C HIS A 100 -6.72 -4.61 -16.92
N SER A 101 -5.89 -3.57 -17.04
CA SER A 101 -4.45 -3.75 -17.26
C SER A 101 -3.76 -4.48 -16.08
N ILE A 102 -4.13 -4.20 -14.82
CA ILE A 102 -3.64 -4.93 -13.64
C ILE A 102 -4.05 -6.40 -13.72
N GLU A 103 -5.33 -6.66 -13.94
CA GLU A 103 -5.88 -8.02 -14.00
C GLU A 103 -5.26 -8.85 -15.13
N GLU A 104 -5.01 -8.23 -16.28
CA GLU A 104 -4.37 -8.88 -17.42
C GLU A 104 -2.88 -9.14 -17.15
N HIS A 105 -2.14 -8.14 -16.65
CA HIS A 105 -0.72 -8.27 -16.38
C HIS A 105 -0.41 -9.34 -15.32
N PHE A 106 -1.25 -9.44 -14.28
CA PHE A 106 -1.07 -10.44 -13.23
C PHE A 106 -1.98 -11.66 -13.39
N ARG A 107 -2.57 -11.91 -14.57
CA ARG A 107 -3.54 -13.00 -14.81
C ARG A 107 -2.99 -14.39 -14.44
N GLU A 108 -1.70 -14.61 -14.64
CA GLU A 108 -1.03 -15.88 -14.32
C GLU A 108 -0.72 -16.05 -12.83
N TYR A 109 -0.92 -15.01 -12.02
CA TYR A 109 -0.82 -15.08 -10.58
C TYR A 109 -2.24 -15.19 -10.01
N PRO A 110 -2.67 -16.36 -9.49
CA PRO A 110 -3.84 -16.44 -8.63
C PRO A 110 -3.77 -15.34 -7.57
N CYS A 111 -4.90 -14.74 -7.20
CA CYS A 111 -4.94 -13.61 -6.25
C CYS A 111 -4.19 -13.91 -4.92
N ALA A 112 -4.07 -15.19 -4.54
CA ALA A 112 -3.24 -15.66 -3.43
C ALA A 112 -1.72 -15.56 -3.67
N GLN A 113 -1.25 -15.76 -4.90
CA GLN A 113 0.16 -15.76 -5.31
C GLN A 113 0.68 -14.38 -5.72
N LEU A 114 -0.18 -13.41 -6.09
CA LEU A 114 0.25 -12.01 -6.32
C LEU A 114 0.96 -11.41 -5.10
N CYS A 115 0.45 -11.72 -3.91
CA CYS A 115 1.07 -11.27 -2.66
C CYS A 115 2.41 -11.97 -2.43
N ASP A 116 2.63 -13.18 -2.95
CA ASP A 116 3.89 -13.92 -2.81
C ASP A 116 4.94 -13.46 -3.84
N ALA A 117 4.54 -13.19 -5.08
CA ALA A 117 5.40 -12.59 -6.12
C ALA A 117 5.87 -11.18 -5.75
N ALA A 118 5.09 -10.44 -4.94
CA ALA A 118 5.45 -9.13 -4.42
C ALA A 118 6.57 -9.12 -3.37
N LYS A 119 7.09 -10.29 -3.01
CA LYS A 119 8.05 -10.47 -1.90
C LYS A 119 9.47 -10.83 -2.38
N SER A 120 9.67 -11.11 -3.67
CA SER A 120 11.00 -11.32 -4.29
C SER A 120 11.57 -10.02 -4.81
#